data_AF-A0A957YL14-F1
#
_entry.id   AF-A0A957YL14-F1
#
_cell.length_a   1.000
_cell.length_b   1.000
_cell.length_c   1.000
_cell.angle_alpha   90.00
_cell.angle_beta   90.00
_cell.angle_gamma   90.00
#
_symmetry.space_group_name_H-M   'P 1'
#
loop_
_entity.id
_entity.type
_entity.pdbx_description
1 polymer ?
#
loop_
_entity_poly.entity_id
_entity_poly.type
_entity_poly.pdbx_seq_one_letter_code
_entity_poly.pdbx_strand_id
1 'polypeptide(L)' 'MLRGLEYLRRAGITPDERVDEAISLVLSKRGEDGRWPLEVRYPGEMPLEIDDGVGRPSRWITLRALRVLAWYRNGVQ' A
#
# COMPACT_ATOMS: atom_id res chain seq x y z
N MET A 1 -1.06 7.20 -4.87
CA MET A 1 -0.26 7.41 -3.65
C MET A 1 0.62 6.20 -3.28
N LEU A 2 0.09 5.01 -2.97
CA LEU A 2 0.90 3.85 -2.52
C LEU A 2 2.10 3.49 -3.42
N ARG A 3 1.97 3.64 -4.74
CA ARG A 3 3.09 3.45 -5.69
C ARG A 3 4.27 4.39 -5.44
N GLY A 4 4.01 5.63 -5.03
CA GLY A 4 5.06 6.62 -4.71
C GLY A 4 5.84 6.22 -3.45
N LEU A 5 5.14 5.80 -2.39
CA LEU A 5 5.79 5.29 -1.17
C LEU A 5 6.62 4.03 -1.44
N GLU A 6 6.10 3.12 -2.27
CA GLU A 6 6.85 1.93 -2.69
C GLU A 6 8.10 2.28 -3.51
N TYR A 7 8.06 3.35 -4.30
CA TYR A 7 9.24 3.86 -5.01
C TYR A 7 10.29 4.40 -4.03
N LEU A 8 9.91 5.28 -3.10
CA LEU A 8 10.83 5.83 -2.09
C LEU A 8 11.50 4.73 -1.26
N ARG A 9 10.71 3.75 -0.82
CA ARG A 9 11.21 2.56 -0.11
C ARG A 9 12.23 1.78 -0.95
N ARG A 10 11.94 1.54 -2.24
CA ARG A 10 12.85 0.82 -3.14
C ARG A 10 14.12 1.60 -3.46
N ALA A 11 14.03 2.93 -3.46
CA ALA A 11 15.17 3.82 -3.63
C ALA A 11 16.07 3.91 -2.38
N GLY A 12 15.71 3.23 -1.28
CA GLY A 12 16.51 3.22 -0.04
C GLY A 12 16.45 4.55 0.73
N ILE A 13 15.45 5.39 0.46
CA ILE A 13 15.29 6.66 1.15
C ILE A 13 14.84 6.37 2.60
N THR A 14 15.45 7.04 3.57
CA THR A 14 14.97 7.06 4.95
C THR A 14 13.68 7.89 5.00
N PRO A 15 12.57 7.35 5.53
CA PRO A 15 11.34 8.10 5.68
C PRO A 15 11.56 9.31 6.60
N ASP A 16 10.94 10.43 6.26
CA ASP A 16 10.91 11.66 7.05
C ASP A 16 9.47 12.19 7.13
N GLU A 17 9.25 13.27 7.89
CA GLU A 17 7.94 13.86 8.16
C GLU A 17 7.08 14.15 6.92
N ARG A 18 7.71 14.29 5.73
CA ARG A 18 6.99 14.57 4.48
C ARG A 18 6.14 13.41 4.01
N VAL A 19 6.40 12.19 4.48
CA VAL A 19 5.59 11.01 4.12
C VAL A 19 4.48 10.71 5.12
N ASP A 20 4.40 11.41 6.26
CA ASP A 20 3.50 11.10 7.36
C ASP A 20 2.01 11.16 6.96
N GLU A 21 1.64 12.18 6.18
CA GLU A 21 0.28 12.32 5.67
C GLU A 21 -0.08 11.14 4.76
N ALA A 22 0.86 10.73 3.90
CA ALA A 22 0.66 9.62 2.98
C ALA A 22 0.58 8.28 3.73
N ILE A 23 1.37 8.11 4.80
CA ILE A 23 1.31 6.93 5.68
C ILE A 23 -0.02 6.89 6.44
N SER A 24 -0.48 8.03 6.94
CA SER A 24 -1.79 8.16 7.61
C SER A 24 -2.92 7.77 6.68
N LEU A 25 -2.87 8.19 5.41
CA LEU A 25 -3.85 7.75 4.41
C LEU A 25 -3.77 6.25 4.10
N VAL A 26 -2.58 5.66 4.12
CA VAL A 26 -2.46 4.20 4.00
C VAL A 26 -3.11 3.54 5.21
N LEU A 27 -2.83 3.98 6.44
CA LEU A 27 -3.40 3.39 7.65
C LEU A 27 -4.93 3.53 7.72
N SER A 28 -5.49 4.67 7.31
CA SER A 28 -6.94 4.90 7.36
C SER A 28 -7.75 3.98 6.44
N LYS A 29 -7.11 3.42 5.43
CA LYS A 29 -7.71 2.46 4.48
C LYS A 29 -7.55 0.99 4.89
N ARG A 30 -6.95 0.72 6.05
CA ARG A 30 -6.79 -0.62 6.57
C ARG A 30 -8.15 -1.15 7.04
N GLY A 31 -8.58 -2.28 6.49
CA GLY A 31 -9.77 -2.99 6.95
C GLY A 31 -9.58 -3.61 8.32
N GLU A 32 -10.69 -4.04 8.92
CA GLU A 32 -10.71 -4.68 10.25
C GLU A 32 -9.89 -5.99 10.29
N ASP A 33 -9.80 -6.69 9.16
CA ASP A 33 -8.96 -7.88 8.97
C ASP A 33 -7.47 -7.56 8.79
N GLY A 34 -7.13 -6.27 8.87
CA GLY A 34 -5.78 -5.76 8.70
C GLY A 34 -5.30 -5.70 7.25
N ARG A 35 -6.18 -5.91 6.26
CA ARG A 35 -5.87 -5.91 4.81
C ARG A 35 -6.39 -4.65 4.13
N TRP A 36 -5.97 -4.43 2.89
CA TRP A 36 -6.37 -3.27 2.10
C TRP A 36 -7.23 -3.65 0.91
N PRO A 37 -8.36 -2.95 0.68
CA PRO A 37 -9.23 -3.25 -0.44
C PRO A 37 -8.63 -2.83 -1.78
N LEU A 38 -9.05 -3.49 -2.86
CA LEU A 38 -8.84 -3.01 -4.22
C LEU A 38 -9.77 -1.82 -4.49
N GLU A 39 -9.25 -0.61 -4.64
CA GLU A 39 -10.08 0.58 -4.88
C GLU A 39 -10.42 0.78 -6.36
N VAL A 40 -9.45 0.51 -7.24
CA VAL A 40 -9.58 0.76 -8.68
C VAL A 40 -9.13 -0.47 -9.43
N ARG A 41 -10.01 -0.96 -10.31
CA ARG A 41 -9.66 -1.91 -11.35
C ARG A 41 -9.59 -1.15 -12.66
N TYR A 42 -8.39 -1.10 -13.26
CA TYR A 42 -8.24 -0.51 -14.58
C TYR A 42 -8.74 -1.50 -15.64
N PRO A 43 -9.40 -1.04 -16.71
CA PRO A 43 -9.85 -1.89 -17.79
C PRO A 43 -8.66 -2.57 -18.48
N GLY A 44 -8.81 -3.85 -18.79
CA GLY A 44 -7.80 -4.71 -19.40
C GLY A 44 -8.00 -6.17 -19.00
N GLU A 45 -7.61 -7.09 -19.89
CA GLU A 45 -7.60 -8.51 -19.58
C GLU A 45 -6.37 -8.83 -18.71
N MET A 46 -6.62 -9.23 -17.46
CA MET A 46 -5.60 -9.83 -16.62
C MET A 46 -5.60 -11.34 -16.90
N PRO A 47 -4.46 -11.93 -17.31
CA PRO A 47 -4.38 -13.37 -17.57
C PRO A 47 -4.72 -14.24 -16.34
N LEU A 48 -4.67 -13.66 -15.14
CA LEU A 48 -5.00 -14.31 -13.88
C LEU A 48 -5.66 -13.31 -12.94
N GLU A 49 -6.85 -13.65 -12.45
CA GLU A 49 -7.53 -12.93 -11.38
C GLU A 49 -6.93 -13.33 -10.02
N ILE A 50 -6.20 -12.40 -9.41
CA ILE A 50 -5.55 -12.63 -8.10
C ILE A 50 -6.37 -12.02 -6.94
N ASP A 51 -7.20 -11.01 -7.25
CA ASP A 51 -7.99 -10.27 -6.27
C ASP A 51 -9.48 -10.55 -6.49
N ASP A 52 -10.25 -10.60 -5.40
CA ASP A 52 -11.68 -10.97 -5.39
C ASP A 52 -12.61 -9.82 -5.87
N GLY A 53 -12.07 -8.81 -6.53
CA GLY A 53 -12.80 -7.66 -7.06
C GLY A 53 -12.66 -6.36 -6.25
N VAL A 54 -13.23 -5.28 -6.77
CA VAL A 54 -13.20 -3.94 -6.16
C VAL A 54 -13.91 -3.97 -4.80
N GLY A 55 -13.32 -3.30 -3.81
CA GLY A 55 -13.80 -3.28 -2.43
C GLY A 55 -13.43 -4.51 -1.61
N ARG A 56 -12.93 -5.59 -2.23
CA ARG A 56 -12.43 -6.77 -1.51
C ARG A 56 -10.94 -6.64 -1.17
N PRO A 57 -10.47 -7.26 -0.08
CA PRO A 57 -9.05 -7.29 0.26
C PRO A 57 -8.19 -7.73 -0.93
N SER A 58 -7.27 -6.86 -1.36
CA SER A 58 -6.32 -7.17 -2.42
C SER A 58 -5.03 -7.73 -1.84
N ARG A 59 -4.56 -8.86 -2.37
CA ARG A 59 -3.32 -9.51 -1.94
C ARG A 59 -2.12 -8.62 -2.24
N TRP A 60 -2.11 -8.00 -3.43
CA TRP A 60 -1.01 -7.14 -3.88
C TRP A 60 -0.97 -5.80 -3.15
N ILE A 61 -2.12 -5.16 -2.94
CA ILE A 61 -2.17 -3.90 -2.19
C ILE A 61 -1.79 -4.14 -0.74
N THR A 62 -2.30 -5.22 -0.13
CA THR A 62 -1.95 -5.60 1.24
C THR A 62 -0.44 -5.82 1.39
N LEU A 63 0.19 -6.59 0.49
CA LEU A 63 1.65 -6.80 0.54
C LEU A 63 2.43 -5.49 0.44
N ARG A 64 2.05 -4.59 -0.47
CA ARG A 64 2.71 -3.29 -0.68
C ARG A 64 2.52 -2.38 0.53
N ALA A 65 1.30 -2.29 1.06
CA ALA A 65 1.00 -1.50 2.25
C ALA A 65 1.83 -1.97 3.45
N LEU A 66 1.87 -3.28 3.70
CA LEU A 66 2.67 -3.85 4.80
C LEU A 66 4.16 -3.54 4.66
N ARG A 67 4.72 -3.62 3.46
CA ARG A 67 6.14 -3.28 3.19
C ARG A 67 6.42 -1.80 3.43
N VAL A 68 5.54 -0.92 2.99
CA VAL A 68 5.65 0.53 3.21
C VAL A 68 5.55 0.86 4.70
N LEU A 69 4.59 0.27 5.42
CA LEU A 69 4.43 0.52 6.86
C LEU A 69 5.62 -0.01 7.67
N ALA A 70 6.17 -1.17 7.31
CA ALA A 70 7.37 -1.70 7.96
C ALA A 70 8.59 -0.80 7.69
N TRP A 71 8.77 -0.33 6.46
CA TRP A 71 9.82 0.63 6.12
C TRP A 71 9.70 1.94 6.91
N TYR A 72 8.49 2.51 7.00
CA TYR A 72 8.24 3.72 7.78
C TYR A 72 8.60 3.53 9.26
N ARG A 73 8.11 2.46 9.89
CA ARG A 73 8.38 2.14 11.30
C ARG A 73 9.87 1.92 11.61
N ASN A 74 10.62 1.39 10.66
CA ASN A 74 12.04 1.08 10.86
C ASN A 74 12.96 2.28 10.53
N GLY A 75 12.43 3.34 9.92
CA GLY A 75 13.21 4.45 9.41
C GLY A 75 12.94 5.80 10.10
N VAL A 76 11.80 5.97 10.77
CA VAL A 76 11.56 7.14 11.62
C VAL A 76 12.36 6.95 12.92
N GLN A 77 13.43 7.73 13.07
CA GLN A 77 14.18 7.93 14.31
C GLN A 77 13.84 9.28 14.90
#